data_AF-A0A967K8F5-F1
#
_entry.id   AF-A0A967K8F5-F1
#
_cell.length_a   1.000
_cell.length_b   1.000
_cell.length_c   1.000
_cell.angle_alpha   90.00
_cell.angle_beta   90.00
_cell.angle_gamma   90.00
#
_symmetry.space_group_name_H-M   'P 1'
#
loop_
_entity.id
_entity.type
_entity.pdbx_description
1 polymer ?
#
loop_
_entity_poly.entity_id
_entity_poly.type
_entity_poly.pdbx_seq_one_letter_code
_entity_poly.pdbx_strand_id
1 'polypeptide(L)' 'MRRWNGLAVLTTLAVIILVIMVVVELAARTSPLKLMPDNPLYALADIASYLGYVAVFSVRAPD' A
#
# COMPACT_ATOMS: atom_id res chain seq x y z
N MET A 1 8.34 -12.24 21.33
CA MET A 1 7.84 -12.13 19.94
C MET A 1 6.43 -11.54 19.86
N ARG A 2 5.40 -12.12 20.49
CA ARG A 2 3.98 -11.68 20.35
C ARG A 2 3.67 -10.21 20.71
N ARG A 3 4.38 -9.60 21.68
CA ARG A 3 4.23 -8.17 22.03
C ARG A 3 4.78 -7.22 20.97
N TRP A 4 5.89 -7.58 20.33
CA TRP A 4 6.51 -6.78 19.27
C TRP A 4 5.65 -6.78 18.00
N ASN A 5 5.02 -7.92 17.68
CA ASN A 5 4.06 -7.99 16.57
C ASN A 5 2.84 -7.10 16.82
N GLY A 6 2.34 -7.05 18.05
CA GLY A 6 1.23 -6.16 18.42
C GLY A 6 1.57 -4.67 18.22
N LEU A 7 2.79 -4.27 18.63
CA LEU A 7 3.27 -2.91 18.43
C LEU A 7 3.40 -2.57 16.94
N ALA A 8 3.96 -3.48 16.15
CA ALA A 8 4.12 -3.31 14.71
C ALA A 8 2.78 -3.17 13.96
N VAL A 9 1.77 -3.95 14.35
CA VAL A 9 0.41 -3.84 13.79
C VAL A 9 -0.22 -2.50 14.15
N LEU A 10 -0.12 -2.07 15.42
CA LEU A 10 -0.63 -0.79 15.88
C LEU A 10 -0.01 0.40 15.13
N THR A 11 1.31 0.40 14.97
CA THR A 11 1.99 1.46 14.22
C THR A 11 1.59 1.46 12.75
N THR A 12 1.45 0.28 12.13
CA THR A 12 1.00 0.17 10.75
C THR A 12 -0.40 0.73 10.57
N LEU A 13 -1.32 0.41 11.47
CA LEU A 13 -2.68 0.96 11.46
C LEU A 13 -2.70 2.48 11.65
N ALA A 14 -1.90 3.00 12.58
CA ALA A 14 -1.80 4.45 12.80
C ALA A 14 -1.30 5.18 11.54
N VAL A 15 -0.31 4.62 10.85
CA VAL A 15 0.20 5.16 9.58
C VAL A 15 -0.88 5.10 8.50
N ILE A 16 -1.62 3.99 8.36
CA ILE A 16 -2.71 3.87 7.38
C ILE A 16 -3.77 4.96 7.63
N ILE A 17 -4.19 5.16 8.89
CA ILE A 17 -5.17 6.18 9.26
C ILE A 17 -4.65 7.58 8.87
N LEU A 18 -3.40 7.89 9.20
CA LEU A 18 -2.80 9.19 8.89
C LEU A 18 -2.74 9.42 7.37
N VAL A 19 -2.34 8.42 6.59
CA VAL A 19 -2.30 8.49 5.12
C VAL A 19 -3.71 8.73 4.57
N ILE A 20 -4.73 8.03 5.06
CA ILE A 20 -6.12 8.24 4.64
C ILE A 20 -6.56 9.69 4.91
N MET A 21 -6.28 10.21 6.11
CA MET A 21 -6.66 11.59 6.46
C MET A 21 -5.97 12.61 5.53
N VAL A 22 -4.68 12.44 5.28
CA VAL A 22 -3.92 13.31 4.36
C VAL A 22 -4.46 13.20 2.93
N VAL A 23 -4.73 12.00 2.43
CA VAL A 23 -5.28 11.78 1.08
C VAL A 23 -6.64 12.44 0.92
N VAL A 24 -7.51 12.35 1.93
CA VAL A 24 -8.83 13.00 1.91
C VAL A 24 -8.70 14.51 1.96
N GLU A 25 -7.85 15.04 2.83
CA GLU A 25 -7.67 16.49 3.00
C GLU A 25 -7.00 17.14 1.78
N LEU A 26 -6.00 16.47 1.19
CA LEU A 26 -5.28 16.95 0.01
C LEU A 26 -5.92 16.47 -1.30
N ALA A 27 -7.10 15.87 -1.27
CA ALA A 27 -7.75 15.34 -2.46
C ALA A 27 -7.91 16.45 -3.51
N ALA A 28 -7.18 16.31 -4.62
CA ALA A 28 -7.26 17.25 -5.72
C ALA A 28 -8.70 17.29 -6.25
N ARG A 29 -9.22 18.50 -6.50
CA ARG A 29 -10.58 18.73 -7.03
C ARG A 29 -10.84 18.00 -8.36
N THR A 30 -9.78 17.63 -9.06
CA THR A 30 -9.76 16.71 -10.19
C THR A 30 -8.72 15.63 -9.90
N SER A 31 -9.15 14.36 -9.90
CA SER A 31 -8.21 13.25 -9.73
C SER A 31 -7.33 13.16 -10.99
N PRO A 32 -6.00 13.29 -10.89
CA PRO A 32 -5.10 13.10 -12.04
C PRO A 32 -5.09 11.65 -12.52
N LEU A 33 -5.63 10.74 -11.71
CA LEU A 33 -5.72 9.32 -11.98
C LEU A 33 -7.18 8.92 -12.19
N LYS A 34 -7.47 8.31 -13.33
CA LYS A 34 -8.76 7.70 -13.60
C LYS A 34 -8.61 6.21 -13.36
N LEU A 35 -9.26 5.68 -12.32
CA LEU A 35 -9.34 4.24 -12.12
C LEU A 35 -10.11 3.66 -13.31
N MET A 36 -9.49 2.75 -14.05
CA MET A 36 -10.12 1.98 -15.14
C MET A 36 -10.20 0.51 -14.74
N PRO A 37 -11.08 0.16 -13.78
CA PRO A 37 -11.18 -1.20 -13.25
C PRO A 37 -11.67 -2.22 -14.29
N ASP A 38 -12.25 -1.77 -15.40
CA ASP A 38 -12.88 -2.64 -16.40
C ASP A 38 -11.88 -3.36 -17.32
N ASN A 39 -10.58 -3.02 -17.28
CA ASN A 39 -9.58 -3.66 -18.13
C ASN A 39 -8.70 -4.63 -17.32
N PRO A 40 -8.85 -5.96 -17.54
CA PRO A 40 -8.09 -6.97 -16.81
C PRO A 40 -6.58 -6.91 -17.06
N LEU A 41 -6.11 -6.31 -18.16
CA LEU A 41 -4.68 -6.14 -18.42
C LEU A 41 -4.01 -5.19 -17.43
N TYR A 42 -4.71 -4.15 -16.97
CA TYR A 42 -4.17 -3.23 -15.96
C TYR A 42 -4.04 -3.91 -14.60
N ALA A 43 -5.02 -4.74 -14.22
CA ALA A 43 -4.93 -5.53 -13.00
C ALA A 43 -3.73 -6.49 -13.03
N LEU A 44 -3.46 -7.13 -14.17
CA LEU A 44 -2.28 -7.98 -14.33
C LEU A 44 -0.97 -7.19 -14.23
N ALA A 45 -0.91 -5.98 -14.78
CA ALA A 45 0.25 -5.11 -14.69
C ALA A 45 0.53 -4.66 -13.24
N ASP A 46 -0.52 -4.34 -12.48
CA ASP A 46 -0.42 -3.96 -11.07
C ASP A 46 0.06 -5.15 -10.22
N ILE A 47 -0.48 -6.35 -10.45
CA ILE A 47 -0.04 -7.57 -9.78
C ILE A 47 1.44 -7.86 -10.08
N ALA A 48 1.85 -7.78 -11.35
CA ALA A 48 3.24 -8.00 -11.75
C ALA A 48 4.19 -7.00 -11.08
N SER A 49 3.79 -5.72 -11.01
CA SER A 49 4.56 -4.67 -10.35
C SER A 49 4.69 -4.92 -8.84
N TYR A 50 3.60 -5.32 -8.18
CA TYR A 50 3.61 -5.66 -6.77
C TYR A 50 4.50 -6.88 -6.47
N LEU A 51 4.40 -7.93 -7.29
CA LEU A 51 5.26 -9.12 -7.15
C LEU A 51 6.73 -8.79 -7.36
N GLY A 52 7.06 -7.96 -8.35
CA GLY A 52 8.44 -7.48 -8.58
C GLY A 52 8.98 -6.69 -7.38
N TYR A 53 8.16 -5.79 -6.82
CA TYR A 53 8.52 -5.06 -5.60
C TYR A 53 8.80 -6.01 -4.42
N VAL A 54 7.88 -6.94 -4.15
CA VAL A 54 8.05 -7.93 -3.06
C VAL A 54 9.29 -8.79 -3.30
N ALA A 55 9.54 -9.26 -4.52
CA ALA A 55 10.71 -10.07 -4.84
C ALA A 55 12.03 -9.34 -4.54
N VAL A 56 12.11 -8.02 -4.80
CA VAL A 56 13.30 -7.21 -4.53
C VAL A 56 13.45 -6.91 -3.03
N PHE A 57 12.36 -6.59 -2.34
CA PHE A 57 12.44 -6.00 -0.99
C PHE A 57 12.10 -6.95 0.16
N SER A 58 11.49 -8.11 -0.09
CA SER A 58 11.16 -9.09 0.97
C SER A 58 12.37 -9.82 1.54
N VAL A 59 13.53 -9.76 0.88
CA VAL A 59 14.77 -10.45 1.29
C VAL A 59 15.37 -9.88 2.60
N ARG A 60 14.87 -8.75 3.10
CA ARG A 60 15.33 -8.13 4.37
C ARG A 60 14.29 -8.17 5.49
N ALA A 61 13.62 -9.30 5.72
CA ALA A 61 13.10 -9.55 7.06
C ALA A 61 14.29 -10.03 7.91
N PRO A 62 14.83 -9.21 8.84
CA PRO A 62 15.83 -9.71 9.79
C PRO A 62 15.14 -10.73 10.70
N ASP A 63 15.70 -11.94 10.73
CA ASP A 63 15.30 -13.01 11.66
C ASP A 63 15.37 -12.56 13.14
#